data_AF-A0A9X2J3U8-F1
#
_entry.id   AF-A0A9X2J3U8-F1
#
_cell.length_a   1.000
_cell.length_b   1.000
_cell.length_c   1.000
_cell.angle_alpha   90.00
_cell.angle_beta   90.00
_cell.angle_gamma   90.00
#
_symmetry.space_group_name_H-M   'P 1'
#
loop_
_entity.id
_entity.type
_entity.pdbx_description
1 polymer ?
#
loop_
_entity_poly.entity_id
_entity_poly.type
_entity_poly.pdbx_seq_one_letter_code
_entity_poly.pdbx_strand_id
1 'polypeptide(L)'
;MVHSKVQAVTERIKRRSEETRAAYLAQVERAHIEGRATTHLSCGNLAHAVAASPESDKQLIASGRGPNLGIVNAYNDMLSAHQPYGAYPAKLKEAAARNGATAQVAGGVPAMCDGVTQGRAGMELSLFSRDVIAMSTAIALSHDVFEGAMFLGICDKIVPGLVIGALSFGHLPSIFVPAGPMPTGLSNAEKVRIRQLYAEGKVGRSELLEAESASYHSAGTCTFYGTANSNQMLVEIMGLQLPGSSFVNPGTELREALNEAAVAQLVKITEPSCHTSVAKILTEKAFVNGVVGLLSTGGSTNHTLHLIAMARAAGIQLTWQDMADLSEVVPLLCHVYPNGTADINHFAAAGGMQFLMRELRSARLLHDDVHTVLGDSGLDPYCQDPFLKEDGAGVVWKPTPEESGDTSVIRPASDPFSGHGGLQLLEGNLGRSVIKVSAVKSEHLKVKAPAIVLHNQDDLLKRFKAGELERDFVAVVRFQGPRANGMPELHKLTPTLGVLQDRGFKVALVTDGRMSGASGKVPAAIHMSPEALEGGAIAKVHEGDMIELDSEAGVLQVMVDEAEFNAREPAQCDLTESARGTGRELFANMRAIASGAESGASILY
;
A
#
# COMPACT_ATOMS: atom_id res chain seq x y z
N MET A 1 10.68 -21.54 -15.47
CA MET A 1 10.07 -20.62 -16.45
C MET A 1 8.75 -20.13 -15.89
N VAL A 2 8.54 -18.81 -15.87
CA VAL A 2 7.30 -18.17 -15.39
C VAL A 2 6.17 -18.33 -16.42
N HIS A 3 4.92 -18.14 -16.00
CA HIS A 3 3.73 -18.18 -16.84
C HIS A 3 3.84 -17.19 -18.02
N SER A 4 3.38 -17.59 -19.20
CA SER A 4 3.60 -16.84 -20.45
C SER A 4 3.00 -15.43 -20.43
N LYS A 5 1.79 -15.25 -19.89
CA LYS A 5 1.17 -13.93 -19.72
C LYS A 5 1.94 -13.05 -18.74
N VAL A 6 2.40 -13.61 -17.62
CA VAL A 6 3.23 -12.88 -16.64
C VAL A 6 4.53 -12.41 -17.30
N GLN A 7 5.20 -13.31 -18.04
CA GLN A 7 6.39 -12.96 -18.82
C GLN A 7 6.10 -11.85 -19.85
N ALA A 8 5.00 -11.95 -20.60
CA ALA A 8 4.63 -10.98 -21.63
C ALA A 8 4.38 -9.58 -21.05
N VAL A 9 3.68 -9.51 -19.90
CA VAL A 9 3.46 -8.25 -19.18
C VAL A 9 4.79 -7.67 -18.69
N THR A 10 5.66 -8.50 -18.11
CA THR A 10 7.00 -8.06 -17.66
C THR A 10 7.83 -7.50 -18.81
N GLU A 11 7.88 -8.16 -19.96
CA GLU A 11 8.64 -7.67 -21.12
C GLU A 11 8.04 -6.39 -21.71
N ARG A 12 6.72 -6.22 -21.66
CA ARG A 12 6.06 -4.97 -22.04
C ARG A 12 6.44 -3.81 -21.10
N ILE A 13 6.47 -4.05 -19.79
CA ILE A 13 6.92 -3.07 -18.80
C ILE A 13 8.38 -2.69 -19.05
N LYS A 14 9.28 -3.66 -19.24
CA LYS A 14 10.70 -3.41 -19.51
C LYS A 14 10.89 -2.54 -20.76
N ARG A 15 10.26 -2.91 -21.88
CA ARG A 15 10.35 -2.15 -23.14
C ARG A 15 9.88 -0.70 -22.97
N ARG A 16 8.75 -0.51 -22.29
CA ARG A 16 8.21 0.83 -22.03
C ARG A 16 9.10 1.64 -21.07
N SER A 17 9.84 0.96 -20.20
CA SER A 17 10.70 1.57 -19.19
C SER A 17 12.16 1.71 -19.60
N GLU A 18 12.56 1.25 -20.79
CA GLU A 18 13.97 1.06 -21.17
C GLU A 18 14.82 2.31 -20.92
N GLU A 19 14.39 3.46 -21.45
CA GLU A 19 15.10 4.73 -21.30
C GLU A 19 15.09 5.22 -19.84
N THR A 20 13.91 5.24 -19.20
CA THR A 20 13.76 5.78 -17.84
C THR A 20 14.47 4.92 -16.80
N ARG A 21 14.48 3.60 -16.98
CA ARG A 21 15.18 2.66 -16.12
C ARG A 21 16.69 2.72 -16.32
N ALA A 22 17.16 2.85 -17.57
CA ALA A 22 18.59 3.04 -17.85
C ALA A 22 19.11 4.34 -17.22
N ALA A 23 18.35 5.44 -17.32
CA ALA A 23 18.70 6.70 -16.68
C ALA A 23 18.78 6.58 -15.15
N TYR A 24 17.79 5.91 -14.53
CA TYR A 24 17.79 5.63 -13.10
C TYR A 24 19.00 4.80 -12.67
N LEU A 25 19.28 3.69 -13.37
CA LEU A 25 20.41 2.81 -13.04
C LEU A 25 21.76 3.52 -13.23
N ALA A 26 21.89 4.40 -14.22
CA ALA A 26 23.09 5.21 -14.40
C ALA A 26 23.31 6.20 -13.24
N GLN A 27 22.24 6.78 -12.69
CA GLN A 27 22.32 7.60 -11.48
C GLN A 27 22.74 6.78 -10.26
N VAL A 28 22.12 5.61 -10.08
CA VAL A 28 22.45 4.68 -8.99
C VAL A 28 23.91 4.24 -9.06
N GLU A 29 24.39 3.87 -10.25
CA GLU A 29 25.79 3.47 -10.45
C GLU A 29 26.76 4.62 -10.15
N ARG A 30 26.43 5.85 -10.57
CA ARG A 30 27.25 7.03 -10.26
C ARG A 30 27.36 7.25 -8.75
N ALA A 31 26.24 7.18 -8.04
CA ALA A 31 26.24 7.31 -6.58
C ALA A 31 26.98 6.15 -5.88
N HIS A 32 26.93 4.94 -6.43
CA HIS A 32 27.70 3.81 -5.92
C HIS A 32 29.22 4.01 -6.10
N ILE A 33 29.65 4.51 -7.28
CA ILE A 33 31.05 4.77 -7.61
C ILE A 33 31.63 5.93 -6.79
N GLU A 34 30.84 6.98 -6.53
CA GLU A 34 31.23 8.09 -5.64
C GLU A 34 31.67 7.57 -4.26
N GLY A 35 31.14 6.41 -3.84
CA GLY A 35 31.68 5.61 -2.76
C GLY A 35 31.17 6.03 -1.39
N ARG A 36 31.86 5.60 -0.34
CA ARG A 36 31.43 5.83 1.04
C ARG A 36 31.66 7.27 1.43
N ALA A 37 30.70 7.84 2.14
CA ALA A 37 30.79 9.08 2.92
C ALA A 37 32.16 9.35 3.54
N THR A 38 32.73 8.34 4.20
CA THR A 38 34.01 8.40 4.90
C THR A 38 35.22 8.67 4.00
N THR A 39 35.07 8.52 2.69
CA THR A 39 36.14 8.76 1.71
C THR A 39 36.11 10.16 1.08
N HIS A 40 34.96 10.84 1.06
CA HIS A 40 34.80 12.16 0.42
C HIS A 40 34.31 13.27 1.34
N LEU A 41 33.76 12.98 2.52
CA LEU A 41 33.37 14.00 3.47
C LEU A 41 34.57 14.73 4.07
N SER A 42 34.44 16.05 4.24
CA SER A 42 35.41 16.83 4.99
C SER A 42 35.45 16.41 6.46
N CYS A 43 36.60 16.56 7.12
CA CYS A 43 36.72 16.30 8.56
C CYS A 43 35.70 17.09 9.39
N GLY A 44 35.33 18.29 8.95
CA GLY A 44 34.29 19.11 9.59
C GLY A 44 32.91 18.44 9.51
N ASN A 45 32.49 18.02 8.31
CA ASN A 45 31.20 17.34 8.11
C ASN A 45 31.12 16.05 8.93
N LEU A 46 32.19 15.24 8.89
CA LEU A 46 32.28 14.02 9.67
C LEU A 46 32.19 14.29 11.18
N ALA A 47 32.90 15.33 11.68
CA ALA A 47 32.83 15.72 13.08
C ALA A 47 31.40 16.13 13.50
N HIS A 48 30.67 16.86 12.64
CA HIS A 48 29.26 17.19 12.89
C HIS A 48 28.38 15.95 12.98
N ALA A 49 28.57 14.96 12.09
CA ALA A 49 27.77 13.75 12.04
C ALA A 49 27.94 12.84 13.28
N VAL A 50 29.13 12.85 13.89
CA VAL A 50 29.46 11.93 15.00
C VAL A 50 29.64 12.59 16.36
N ALA A 51 29.54 13.92 16.46
CA ALA A 51 29.87 14.68 17.68
C ALA A 51 29.21 14.12 18.96
N ALA A 52 27.93 13.74 18.86
CA ALA A 52 27.12 13.22 19.96
C ALA A 52 27.13 11.68 20.08
N SER A 53 27.82 10.96 19.19
CA SER A 53 27.94 9.50 19.25
C SER A 53 28.87 9.05 20.39
N PRO A 54 28.73 7.81 20.90
CA PRO A 54 29.73 7.21 21.78
C PRO A 54 31.14 7.20 21.16
N GLU A 55 32.19 7.19 21.98
CA GLU A 55 33.57 7.22 21.51
C GLU A 55 33.94 6.02 20.61
N SER A 56 33.41 4.84 20.93
CA SER A 56 33.53 3.64 20.09
C SER A 56 32.99 3.86 18.67
N ASP A 57 31.82 4.50 18.58
CA ASP A 57 31.11 4.74 17.33
C ASP A 57 31.83 5.81 16.51
N LYS A 58 32.31 6.88 17.17
CA LYS A 58 33.14 7.91 16.52
C LYS A 58 34.34 7.28 15.84
N GLN A 59 35.06 6.40 16.54
CA GLN A 59 36.24 5.73 15.99
C GLN A 59 35.88 4.78 14.85
N LEU A 60 34.78 4.04 14.95
CA LEU A 60 34.36 3.11 13.90
C LEU A 60 33.96 3.86 12.63
N ILE A 61 33.11 4.87 12.75
CA ILE A 61 32.65 5.71 11.63
C ILE A 61 33.85 6.45 11.02
N ALA A 62 34.68 7.11 11.82
CA ALA A 62 35.80 7.89 11.30
C ALA A 62 36.90 7.04 10.66
N SER A 63 37.06 5.79 11.09
CA SER A 63 38.03 4.87 10.48
C SER A 63 37.49 4.13 9.25
N GLY A 64 36.18 4.21 8.97
CA GLY A 64 35.53 3.48 7.87
C GLY A 64 35.61 1.95 7.99
N ARG A 65 35.97 1.44 9.18
CA ARG A 65 36.20 0.00 9.43
C ARG A 65 34.93 -0.83 9.59
N GLY A 66 33.77 -0.19 9.70
CA GLY A 66 32.44 -0.81 9.72
C GLY A 66 31.40 0.11 9.07
N PRO A 67 30.24 -0.43 8.65
CA PRO A 67 29.18 0.39 8.06
C PRO A 67 28.45 1.20 9.14
N ASN A 68 28.04 2.41 8.79
CA ASN A 68 27.12 3.24 9.56
C ASN A 68 25.73 3.14 8.96
N LEU A 69 24.76 2.67 9.74
CA LEU A 69 23.41 2.40 9.26
C LEU A 69 22.46 3.53 9.62
N GLY A 70 21.74 4.07 8.63
CA GLY A 70 20.68 5.06 8.86
C GLY A 70 19.37 4.42 9.29
N ILE A 71 18.71 4.95 10.30
CA ILE A 71 17.35 4.55 10.71
C ILE A 71 16.38 5.68 10.36
N VAL A 72 15.43 5.41 9.47
CA VAL A 72 14.33 6.33 9.17
C VAL A 72 13.09 5.84 9.89
N ASN A 73 12.62 6.62 10.86
CA ASN A 73 11.61 6.18 11.83
C ASN A 73 10.28 6.93 11.71
N ALA A 74 9.19 6.20 11.49
CA ALA A 74 7.83 6.74 11.45
C ALA A 74 7.12 6.65 12.83
N TYR A 75 7.86 6.80 13.93
CA TYR A 75 7.31 6.71 15.29
C TYR A 75 6.32 7.84 15.59
N ASN A 76 5.21 7.48 16.22
CA ASN A 76 4.43 8.34 17.08
C ASN A 76 3.78 7.50 18.19
N ASP A 77 3.42 8.14 19.30
CA ASP A 77 2.80 7.48 20.46
C ASP A 77 1.28 7.24 20.27
N MET A 78 0.63 8.05 19.45
CA MET A 78 -0.83 8.04 19.24
C MET A 78 -1.32 6.86 18.40
N LEU A 79 -0.54 6.38 17.44
CA LEU A 79 -0.94 5.32 16.52
C LEU A 79 -0.46 3.95 17.01
N SER A 80 -1.40 3.04 17.26
CA SER A 80 -1.09 1.67 17.67
C SER A 80 -0.03 0.99 16.81
N ALA A 81 -0.06 1.23 15.48
CA ALA A 81 0.85 0.63 14.52
C ALA A 81 2.29 1.15 14.59
N HIS A 82 2.50 2.39 15.07
CA HIS A 82 3.82 3.05 15.07
C HIS A 82 4.37 3.26 16.48
N GLN A 83 3.53 3.18 17.51
CA GLN A 83 3.94 3.23 18.90
C GLN A 83 5.07 2.25 19.24
N PRO A 84 5.10 0.99 18.73
CA PRO A 84 6.20 0.06 18.99
C PRO A 84 7.58 0.61 18.58
N TYR A 85 7.64 1.46 17.56
CA TYR A 85 8.89 2.01 17.05
C TYR A 85 9.57 3.02 17.98
N GLY A 86 8.94 3.40 19.10
CA GLY A 86 9.59 4.24 20.11
C GLY A 86 10.82 3.57 20.73
N ALA A 87 10.74 2.25 20.96
CA ALA A 87 11.83 1.48 21.58
C ALA A 87 12.81 0.85 20.57
N TYR A 88 12.44 0.77 19.29
CA TYR A 88 13.22 0.05 18.28
C TYR A 88 14.61 0.66 18.04
N PRO A 89 14.79 1.98 17.89
CA PRO A 89 16.09 2.55 17.57
C PRO A 89 17.21 2.17 18.55
N ALA A 90 16.93 2.10 19.85
CA ALA A 90 17.93 1.69 20.84
C ALA A 90 18.36 0.23 20.63
N LYS A 91 17.38 -0.69 20.52
CA LYS A 91 17.63 -2.12 20.30
C LYS A 91 18.36 -2.39 18.98
N LEU A 92 17.99 -1.69 17.90
CA LEU A 92 18.64 -1.84 16.60
C LEU A 92 20.09 -1.35 16.60
N LYS A 93 20.40 -0.27 17.35
CA LYS A 93 21.78 0.20 17.54
C LYS A 93 22.63 -0.80 18.29
N GLU A 94 22.09 -1.41 19.34
CA GLU A 94 22.76 -2.48 20.07
C GLU A 94 23.03 -3.70 19.17
N ALA A 95 22.04 -4.09 18.36
CA ALA A 95 22.22 -5.16 17.37
C ALA A 95 23.28 -4.80 16.32
N ALA A 96 23.34 -3.55 15.86
CA ALA A 96 24.37 -3.10 14.91
C ALA A 96 25.77 -3.20 15.54
N ALA A 97 25.93 -2.74 16.78
CA ALA A 97 27.18 -2.83 17.51
C ALA A 97 27.68 -4.28 17.67
N ARG A 98 26.77 -5.23 17.95
CA ARG A 98 27.09 -6.67 18.02
C ARG A 98 27.57 -7.25 16.68
N ASN A 99 27.21 -6.62 15.57
CA ASN A 99 27.62 -7.00 14.21
C ASN A 99 28.76 -6.12 13.67
N GLY A 100 29.47 -5.37 14.51
CA GLY A 100 30.61 -4.55 14.08
C GLY A 100 30.23 -3.34 13.23
N ALA A 101 29.01 -2.84 13.39
CA ALA A 101 28.46 -1.68 12.70
C ALA A 101 28.00 -0.60 13.69
N THR A 102 27.83 0.63 13.21
CA THR A 102 27.11 1.68 13.96
C THR A 102 25.73 1.90 13.36
N ALA A 103 24.82 2.49 14.13
CA ALA A 103 23.56 2.96 13.58
C ALA A 103 23.16 4.31 14.20
N GLN A 104 22.55 5.17 13.39
CA GLN A 104 22.05 6.47 13.83
C GLN A 104 20.61 6.64 13.33
N VAL A 105 19.78 7.34 14.11
CA VAL A 105 18.49 7.77 13.59
C VAL A 105 18.78 8.90 12.62
N ALA A 106 18.63 8.61 11.33
CA ALA A 106 18.87 9.54 10.24
C ALA A 106 17.80 10.64 10.21
N GLY A 107 16.55 10.27 10.53
CA GLY A 107 15.46 11.22 10.63
C GLY A 107 14.14 10.55 11.02
N GLY A 108 13.21 11.39 11.48
CA GLY A 108 11.81 11.01 11.64
C GLY A 108 11.00 11.37 10.40
N VAL A 109 10.02 10.54 10.05
CA VAL A 109 9.04 10.86 9.00
C VAL A 109 7.64 10.98 9.61
N PRO A 110 6.76 11.83 9.08
CA PRO A 110 5.41 11.94 9.62
C PRO A 110 4.66 10.62 9.44
N ALA A 111 3.84 10.27 10.43
CA ALA A 111 3.01 9.07 10.42
C ALA A 111 1.54 9.48 10.62
N MET A 112 0.82 9.66 9.51
CA MET A 112 -0.62 9.86 9.51
C MET A 112 -1.34 8.51 9.60
N CYS A 113 -2.48 8.48 10.29
CA CYS A 113 -3.40 7.34 10.27
C CYS A 113 -4.69 7.69 9.56
N ASP A 114 -4.99 6.93 8.52
CA ASP A 114 -6.25 7.04 7.80
C ASP A 114 -7.43 6.72 8.74
N GLY A 115 -7.30 5.73 9.62
CA GLY A 115 -8.34 5.40 10.61
C GLY A 115 -8.71 6.57 11.54
N VAL A 116 -7.77 7.45 11.89
CA VAL A 116 -8.03 8.63 12.72
C VAL A 116 -8.66 9.77 11.92
N THR A 117 -8.29 9.90 10.64
CA THR A 117 -8.71 11.02 9.79
C THR A 117 -9.94 10.71 8.93
N GLN A 118 -10.39 9.45 8.87
CA GLN A 118 -11.54 8.98 8.09
C GLN A 118 -12.79 9.84 8.34
N GLY A 119 -13.37 10.36 7.25
CA GLY A 119 -14.55 11.21 7.28
C GLY A 119 -14.34 12.61 7.86
N ARG A 120 -13.08 13.05 8.04
CA ARG A 120 -12.69 14.39 8.51
C ARG A 120 -11.82 15.09 7.45
N ALA A 121 -11.70 16.42 7.57
CA ALA A 121 -10.91 17.25 6.65
C ALA A 121 -9.44 16.82 6.52
N GLY A 122 -8.84 16.25 7.59
CA GLY A 122 -7.46 15.74 7.54
C GLY A 122 -7.22 14.62 6.52
N MET A 123 -8.27 13.90 6.10
CA MET A 123 -8.16 12.85 5.07
C MET A 123 -7.73 13.40 3.70
N GLU A 124 -8.00 14.68 3.42
CA GLU A 124 -7.54 15.38 2.21
C GLU A 124 -6.00 15.53 2.14
N LEU A 125 -5.30 15.28 3.26
CA LEU A 125 -3.84 15.27 3.32
C LEU A 125 -3.25 13.85 3.29
N SER A 126 -4.09 12.81 3.40
CA SER A 126 -3.64 11.43 3.49
C SER A 126 -2.76 11.04 2.31
N LEU A 127 -3.24 11.22 1.08
CA LEU A 127 -2.45 10.81 -0.09
C LEU A 127 -1.14 11.58 -0.22
N PHE A 128 -1.17 12.90 -0.02
CA PHE A 128 0.03 13.74 -0.08
C PHE A 128 1.03 13.44 1.04
N SER A 129 0.60 12.89 2.17
CA SER A 129 1.53 12.44 3.21
C SER A 129 2.51 11.40 2.69
N ARG A 130 2.14 10.56 1.69
CA ARG A 130 3.08 9.65 1.01
C ARG A 130 4.27 10.41 0.43
N ASP A 131 4.00 11.48 -0.31
CA ASP A 131 5.03 12.25 -1.00
C ASP A 131 5.85 13.08 -0.01
N VAL A 132 5.24 13.61 1.06
CA VAL A 132 5.96 14.25 2.16
C VAL A 132 6.88 13.27 2.88
N ILE A 133 6.46 12.03 3.10
CA ILE A 133 7.30 10.98 3.69
C ILE A 133 8.48 10.68 2.78
N ALA A 134 8.26 10.54 1.47
CA ALA A 134 9.34 10.36 0.51
C ALA A 134 10.37 11.50 0.56
N MET A 135 9.90 12.76 0.58
CA MET A 135 10.76 13.94 0.72
C MET A 135 11.50 13.95 2.07
N SER A 136 10.82 13.58 3.15
CA SER A 136 11.40 13.54 4.50
C SER A 136 12.47 12.45 4.62
N THR A 137 12.23 11.28 4.02
CA THR A 137 13.22 10.21 3.89
C THR A 137 14.42 10.66 3.08
N ALA A 138 14.20 11.38 1.97
CA ALA A 138 15.30 11.89 1.16
C ALA A 138 16.17 12.89 1.95
N ILE A 139 15.55 13.80 2.71
CA ILE A 139 16.26 14.71 3.61
C ILE A 139 17.06 13.92 4.65
N ALA A 140 16.45 12.92 5.29
CA ALA A 140 17.11 12.10 6.32
C ALA A 140 18.36 11.39 5.78
N LEU A 141 18.33 10.87 4.55
CA LEU A 141 19.47 10.17 3.95
C LEU A 141 20.48 11.10 3.28
N SER A 142 20.11 12.34 2.94
CA SER A 142 20.99 13.34 2.31
C SER A 142 22.16 13.80 3.17
N HIS A 143 22.21 13.40 4.44
CA HIS A 143 23.41 13.56 5.28
C HIS A 143 24.63 12.85 4.71
N ASP A 144 24.42 11.85 3.84
CA ASP A 144 25.48 11.17 3.10
C ASP A 144 26.59 10.64 4.02
N VAL A 145 26.17 9.95 5.09
CA VAL A 145 27.02 9.32 6.13
C VAL A 145 26.66 7.86 6.38
N PHE A 146 25.83 7.27 5.53
CA PHE A 146 25.25 5.96 5.75
C PHE A 146 25.64 4.98 4.63
N GLU A 147 26.06 3.77 5.02
CA GLU A 147 26.37 2.67 4.11
C GLU A 147 25.18 1.73 3.88
N GLY A 148 24.09 1.89 4.64
CA GLY A 148 22.84 1.17 4.48
C GLY A 148 21.73 1.78 5.32
N ALA A 149 20.47 1.42 5.05
CA ALA A 149 19.32 2.03 5.72
C ALA A 149 18.29 1.02 6.23
N MET A 150 17.72 1.30 7.39
CA MET A 150 16.55 0.62 7.96
C MET A 150 15.33 1.53 7.91
N PHE A 151 14.22 0.99 7.44
CA PHE A 151 12.95 1.71 7.31
C PHE A 151 11.92 1.16 8.29
N LEU A 152 11.51 2.00 9.24
CA LEU A 152 10.55 1.64 10.29
C LEU A 152 9.20 2.32 9.98
N GLY A 153 8.31 1.60 9.30
CA GLY A 153 6.99 2.12 8.95
C GLY A 153 6.03 1.05 8.43
N ILE A 154 4.74 1.24 8.68
CA ILE A 154 3.71 0.22 8.35
C ILE A 154 2.45 0.78 7.72
N CYS A 155 1.98 1.96 8.17
CA CYS A 155 0.64 2.44 7.80
C CYS A 155 0.54 2.69 6.29
N ASP A 156 -0.71 2.87 5.84
CA ASP A 156 -1.14 2.95 4.45
C ASP A 156 -0.17 3.74 3.55
N LYS A 157 0.04 5.02 3.85
CA LYS A 157 0.84 5.95 3.03
C LYS A 157 2.34 5.93 3.35
N ILE A 158 2.70 5.34 4.48
CA ILE A 158 4.04 5.39 5.04
C ILE A 158 4.98 4.49 4.26
N VAL A 159 4.62 3.21 4.08
CA VAL A 159 5.48 2.26 3.35
C VAL A 159 5.76 2.72 1.92
N PRO A 160 4.76 3.13 1.10
CA PRO A 160 5.05 3.62 -0.24
C PRO A 160 5.93 4.88 -0.23
N GLY A 161 5.72 5.80 0.72
CA GLY A 161 6.58 6.98 0.87
C GLY A 161 8.03 6.62 1.21
N LEU A 162 8.24 5.69 2.14
CA LEU A 162 9.55 5.18 2.51
C LEU A 162 10.24 4.48 1.32
N VAL A 163 9.51 3.67 0.55
CA VAL A 163 10.06 3.01 -0.65
C VAL A 163 10.47 4.02 -1.72
N ILE A 164 9.65 5.04 -1.99
CA ILE A 164 9.98 6.12 -2.94
C ILE A 164 11.24 6.88 -2.46
N GLY A 165 11.31 7.21 -1.17
CA GLY A 165 12.48 7.87 -0.58
C GLY A 165 13.74 7.00 -0.66
N ALA A 166 13.63 5.70 -0.36
CA ALA A 166 14.73 4.74 -0.46
C ALA A 166 15.24 4.61 -1.90
N LEU A 167 14.35 4.59 -2.89
CA LEU A 167 14.70 4.51 -4.31
C LEU A 167 15.51 5.73 -4.80
N SER A 168 15.32 6.90 -4.19
CA SER A 168 16.14 8.09 -4.46
C SER A 168 17.61 7.89 -4.04
N PHE A 169 17.85 7.00 -3.08
CA PHE A 169 19.17 6.52 -2.64
C PHE A 169 19.36 5.07 -3.08
N GLY A 170 18.98 4.78 -4.33
CA GLY A 170 18.86 3.42 -4.86
C GLY A 170 20.10 2.53 -4.75
N HIS A 171 21.28 3.15 -4.58
CA HIS A 171 22.57 2.49 -4.40
C HIS A 171 22.78 1.92 -2.99
N LEU A 172 22.01 2.37 -1.99
CA LEU A 172 22.14 1.89 -0.62
C LEU A 172 21.44 0.54 -0.42
N PRO A 173 22.11 -0.43 0.22
CA PRO A 173 21.46 -1.58 0.82
C PRO A 173 20.43 -1.12 1.85
N SER A 174 19.25 -1.74 1.82
CA SER A 174 18.09 -1.28 2.57
C SER A 174 17.26 -2.45 3.07
N ILE A 175 16.75 -2.37 4.30
CA ILE A 175 15.81 -3.35 4.85
C ILE A 175 14.62 -2.67 5.54
N PHE A 176 13.43 -3.18 5.30
CA PHE A 176 12.22 -2.76 6.00
C PHE A 176 12.03 -3.63 7.24
N VAL A 177 11.75 -3.00 8.39
CA VAL A 177 11.62 -3.69 9.68
C VAL A 177 10.20 -3.47 10.22
N PRO A 178 9.29 -4.45 10.03
CA PRO A 178 7.91 -4.30 10.46
C PRO A 178 7.74 -4.46 11.96
N ALA A 179 6.79 -3.75 12.57
CA ALA A 179 6.39 -4.01 13.97
C ALA A 179 5.42 -5.20 14.08
N GLY A 180 4.57 -5.39 13.08
CA GLY A 180 3.56 -6.45 13.02
C GLY A 180 2.12 -5.99 13.32
N PRO A 181 1.15 -6.89 13.14
CA PRO A 181 -0.26 -6.65 13.44
C PRO A 181 -0.53 -6.76 14.93
N MET A 182 -1.57 -6.07 15.41
CA MET A 182 -2.12 -6.33 16.73
C MET A 182 -2.74 -7.76 16.77
N PRO A 183 -2.78 -8.42 17.94
CA PRO A 183 -3.51 -9.68 18.11
C PRO A 183 -4.99 -9.59 17.73
N THR A 184 -5.64 -10.74 17.55
CA THR A 184 -7.08 -10.81 17.25
C THR A 184 -7.91 -10.23 18.39
N GLY A 185 -8.81 -9.29 18.06
CA GLY A 185 -9.77 -8.67 18.97
C GLY A 185 -11.21 -9.03 18.62
N LEU A 186 -12.12 -8.05 18.70
CA LEU A 186 -13.50 -8.22 18.23
C LEU A 186 -13.54 -8.67 16.75
N SER A 187 -14.42 -9.62 16.44
CA SER A 187 -14.57 -10.10 15.07
C SER A 187 -15.04 -9.00 14.12
N ASN A 188 -14.53 -9.01 12.89
CA ASN A 188 -14.89 -8.00 11.89
C ASN A 188 -16.37 -8.06 11.49
N ALA A 189 -16.99 -9.24 11.50
CA ALA A 189 -18.41 -9.40 11.22
C ALA A 189 -19.27 -8.65 12.25
N GLU A 190 -18.92 -8.77 13.53
CA GLU A 190 -19.63 -8.08 14.61
C GLU A 190 -19.42 -6.56 14.53
N LYS A 191 -18.19 -6.12 14.23
CA LYS A 191 -17.88 -4.70 13.97
C LYS A 191 -18.74 -4.13 12.84
N VAL A 192 -18.84 -4.83 11.70
CA VAL A 192 -19.66 -4.40 10.55
C VAL A 192 -21.13 -4.35 10.92
N ARG A 193 -21.65 -5.36 11.62
CA ARG A 193 -23.04 -5.41 12.10
C ARG A 193 -23.38 -4.18 12.95
N ILE A 194 -22.52 -3.84 13.92
CA ILE A 194 -22.73 -2.68 14.80
C ILE A 194 -22.66 -1.36 14.00
N ARG A 195 -21.76 -1.24 13.02
CA ARG A 195 -21.72 -0.06 12.12
C ARG A 195 -23.00 0.10 11.29
N GLN A 196 -23.55 -1.00 10.76
CA GLN A 196 -24.81 -0.97 10.01
C GLN A 196 -25.98 -0.59 10.91
N LEU A 197 -26.08 -1.19 12.10
CA LEU A 197 -27.10 -0.83 13.09
C LEU A 197 -27.02 0.65 13.47
N TYR A 198 -25.80 1.20 13.60
CA TYR A 198 -25.61 2.62 13.91
C TYR A 198 -26.09 3.51 12.75
N ALA A 199 -25.78 3.13 11.50
CA ALA A 199 -26.25 3.85 10.31
C ALA A 199 -27.78 3.83 10.18
N GLU A 200 -28.43 2.77 10.64
CA GLU A 200 -29.89 2.65 10.72
C GLU A 200 -30.50 3.34 11.95
N GLY A 201 -29.69 3.89 12.86
CA GLY A 201 -30.17 4.51 14.11
C GLY A 201 -30.65 3.52 15.18
N LYS A 202 -30.30 2.24 15.05
CA LYS A 202 -30.72 1.15 15.97
C LYS A 202 -29.80 0.99 17.19
N VAL A 203 -28.59 1.52 17.15
CA VAL A 203 -27.62 1.52 18.27
C VAL A 203 -27.09 2.93 18.52
N GLY A 204 -26.69 3.19 19.76
CA GLY A 204 -26.16 4.49 20.19
C GLY A 204 -24.67 4.69 19.89
N ARG A 205 -24.17 5.91 20.10
CA ARG A 205 -22.74 6.22 19.99
C ARG A 205 -21.86 5.43 20.96
N SER A 206 -22.36 5.13 22.15
CA SER A 206 -21.64 4.36 23.18
C SER A 206 -21.34 2.94 22.72
N GLU A 207 -22.35 2.24 22.21
CA GLU A 207 -22.23 0.86 21.71
C GLU A 207 -21.28 0.79 20.50
N LEU A 208 -21.37 1.77 19.58
CA LEU A 208 -20.43 1.89 18.48
C LEU A 208 -18.99 2.08 18.98
N LEU A 209 -18.78 2.96 19.95
CA LEU A 209 -17.44 3.25 20.49
C LEU A 209 -16.84 2.04 21.21
N GLU A 210 -17.65 1.30 21.97
CA GLU A 210 -17.23 0.06 22.63
C GLU A 210 -16.75 -0.98 21.62
N ALA A 211 -17.53 -1.21 20.56
CA ALA A 211 -17.16 -2.14 19.49
C ALA A 211 -15.88 -1.73 18.74
N GLU A 212 -15.73 -0.43 18.43
CA GLU A 212 -14.52 0.08 17.79
C GLU A 212 -13.29 -0.05 18.70
N SER A 213 -13.45 0.22 20.01
CA SER A 213 -12.35 0.11 20.99
C SER A 213 -11.92 -1.34 21.20
N ALA A 214 -12.86 -2.29 21.23
CA ALA A 214 -12.56 -3.71 21.29
C ALA A 214 -11.87 -4.24 20.02
N SER A 215 -12.08 -3.56 18.88
CA SER A 215 -11.37 -3.87 17.63
C SER A 215 -9.93 -3.35 17.65
N TYR A 216 -9.71 -2.14 18.19
CA TYR A 216 -8.40 -1.46 18.24
C TYR A 216 -7.82 -1.46 19.67
N HIS A 217 -7.62 -2.66 20.24
CA HIS A 217 -7.41 -2.85 21.67
C HIS A 217 -5.94 -2.93 22.12
N SER A 218 -4.98 -3.00 21.20
CA SER A 218 -3.56 -3.21 21.51
C SER A 218 -2.62 -2.59 20.46
N ALA A 219 -1.32 -2.53 20.78
CA ALA A 219 -0.30 -2.04 19.86
C ALA A 219 -0.12 -2.99 18.67
N GLY A 220 0.22 -2.42 17.52
CA GLY A 220 0.32 -3.10 16.24
C GLY A 220 -0.64 -2.55 15.18
N THR A 221 -0.45 -3.04 13.96
CA THR A 221 -1.26 -2.66 12.79
C THR A 221 -2.64 -3.27 12.87
N CYS A 222 -3.65 -2.61 12.27
CA CYS A 222 -5.02 -3.10 12.18
C CYS A 222 -5.07 -4.58 11.74
N THR A 223 -6.01 -5.35 12.28
CA THR A 223 -6.13 -6.79 11.98
C THR A 223 -6.77 -7.09 10.62
N PHE A 224 -7.44 -6.13 9.99
CA PHE A 224 -8.04 -6.33 8.67
C PHE A 224 -7.03 -6.18 7.53
N TYR A 225 -7.29 -6.85 6.41
CA TYR A 225 -6.48 -6.78 5.20
C TYR A 225 -6.75 -5.52 4.37
N GLY A 226 -6.44 -4.36 4.97
CA GLY A 226 -6.41 -3.07 4.29
C GLY A 226 -5.05 -2.77 3.67
N THR A 227 -4.85 -1.52 3.27
CA THR A 227 -3.62 -1.09 2.60
C THR A 227 -2.37 -1.30 3.46
N ALA A 228 -2.44 -1.12 4.78
CA ALA A 228 -1.29 -1.32 5.67
C ALA A 228 -0.79 -2.78 5.64
N ASN A 229 -1.67 -3.78 5.75
CA ASN A 229 -1.27 -5.18 5.65
C ASN A 229 -0.96 -5.62 4.21
N SER A 230 -1.61 -5.01 3.21
CA SER A 230 -1.22 -5.17 1.80
C SER A 230 0.19 -4.63 1.56
N ASN A 231 0.60 -3.52 2.18
CA ASN A 231 1.98 -3.00 2.12
C ASN A 231 2.98 -4.00 2.69
N GLN A 232 2.67 -4.63 3.84
CA GLN A 232 3.56 -5.63 4.45
C GLN A 232 3.74 -6.84 3.54
N MET A 233 2.63 -7.35 2.97
CA MET A 233 2.69 -8.38 1.93
C MET A 233 3.58 -7.93 0.75
N LEU A 234 3.40 -6.70 0.26
CA LEU A 234 4.15 -6.17 -0.88
C LEU A 234 5.65 -6.07 -0.61
N VAL A 235 6.06 -5.51 0.53
CA VAL A 235 7.49 -5.40 0.84
C VAL A 235 8.13 -6.77 1.06
N GLU A 236 7.37 -7.78 1.51
CA GLU A 236 7.87 -9.16 1.61
C GLU A 236 8.06 -9.81 0.24
N ILE A 237 7.01 -9.82 -0.59
CA ILE A 237 7.06 -10.49 -1.91
C ILE A 237 8.01 -9.80 -2.88
N MET A 238 8.22 -8.48 -2.70
CA MET A 238 9.22 -7.71 -3.44
C MET A 238 10.63 -7.86 -2.86
N GLY A 239 10.81 -8.60 -1.76
CA GLY A 239 12.12 -8.98 -1.22
C GLY A 239 12.80 -7.90 -0.38
N LEU A 240 12.08 -6.94 0.20
CA LEU A 240 12.63 -5.81 0.98
C LEU A 240 12.73 -6.06 2.49
N GLN A 241 12.24 -7.20 2.98
CA GLN A 241 12.27 -7.59 4.39
C GLN A 241 12.57 -9.07 4.52
N LEU A 242 12.89 -9.51 5.74
CA LEU A 242 13.15 -10.93 5.99
C LEU A 242 11.90 -11.80 5.76
N PRO A 243 12.06 -13.05 5.27
CA PRO A 243 10.96 -14.01 5.13
C PRO A 243 10.18 -14.22 6.43
N GLY A 244 8.86 -14.12 6.34
CA GLY A 244 7.90 -14.33 7.43
C GLY A 244 7.88 -13.22 8.46
N SER A 245 8.54 -12.09 8.19
CA SER A 245 8.63 -11.00 9.15
C SER A 245 7.39 -10.11 9.21
N SER A 246 6.52 -10.07 8.18
CA SER A 246 5.35 -9.18 8.11
C SER A 246 4.42 -9.29 9.31
N PHE A 247 4.07 -10.53 9.69
CA PHE A 247 2.86 -10.81 10.46
C PHE A 247 3.13 -11.36 11.87
N VAL A 248 4.39 -11.36 12.31
CA VAL A 248 4.74 -11.65 13.72
C VAL A 248 4.28 -10.49 14.61
N ASN A 249 3.53 -10.78 15.67
CA ASN A 249 2.98 -9.73 16.54
C ASN A 249 4.08 -8.93 17.28
N PRO A 250 3.84 -7.63 17.55
CA PRO A 250 4.74 -6.81 18.38
C PRO A 250 4.94 -7.42 19.77
N GLY A 251 6.13 -7.22 20.34
CA GLY A 251 6.44 -7.60 21.73
C GLY A 251 6.69 -9.09 21.96
N THR A 252 6.71 -9.91 20.91
CA THR A 252 7.09 -11.33 20.99
C THR A 252 8.61 -11.50 20.88
N GLU A 253 9.15 -12.56 21.49
CA GLU A 253 10.58 -12.91 21.37
C GLU A 253 10.98 -13.14 19.91
N LEU A 254 10.11 -13.75 19.10
CA LEU A 254 10.36 -13.95 17.66
C LEU A 254 10.47 -12.61 16.91
N ARG A 255 9.66 -11.60 17.24
CA ARG A 255 9.78 -10.26 16.66
C ARG A 255 11.14 -9.64 17.00
N GLU A 256 11.59 -9.78 18.24
CA GLU A 256 12.90 -9.26 18.65
C GLU A 256 14.03 -9.96 17.90
N ALA A 257 14.00 -11.30 17.82
CA ALA A 257 14.99 -12.08 17.08
C ALA A 257 15.02 -11.73 15.58
N LEU A 258 13.86 -11.49 14.96
CA LEU A 258 13.77 -11.07 13.56
C LEU A 258 14.32 -9.65 13.35
N ASN A 259 14.09 -8.74 14.28
CA ASN A 259 14.65 -7.39 14.21
C ASN A 259 16.19 -7.45 14.27
N GLU A 260 16.75 -8.27 15.16
CA GLU A 260 18.20 -8.48 15.24
C GLU A 260 18.77 -9.14 13.97
N ALA A 261 18.08 -10.15 13.45
CA ALA A 261 18.44 -10.80 12.20
C ALA A 261 18.42 -9.82 11.01
N ALA A 262 17.48 -8.86 11.00
CA ALA A 262 17.39 -7.84 9.96
C ALA A 262 18.60 -6.90 10.00
N VAL A 263 19.07 -6.52 11.20
CA VAL A 263 20.31 -5.73 11.34
C VAL A 263 21.53 -6.51 10.87
N ALA A 264 21.68 -7.76 11.31
CA ALA A 264 22.80 -8.61 10.90
C ALA A 264 22.81 -8.81 9.37
N GLN A 265 21.65 -9.04 8.78
CA GLN A 265 21.51 -9.18 7.34
C GLN A 265 21.84 -7.87 6.61
N LEU A 266 21.38 -6.72 7.11
CA LEU A 266 21.72 -5.41 6.53
C LEU A 266 23.24 -5.19 6.55
N VAL A 267 23.91 -5.41 7.68
CA VAL A 267 25.37 -5.30 7.78
C VAL A 267 26.05 -6.17 6.72
N LYS A 268 25.63 -7.44 6.59
CA LYS A 268 26.14 -8.36 5.57
C LYS A 268 26.00 -7.77 4.16
N ILE A 269 24.81 -7.33 3.73
CA ILE A 269 24.59 -6.82 2.37
C ILE A 269 25.19 -5.43 2.10
N THR A 270 25.85 -4.80 3.09
CA THR A 270 26.72 -3.62 2.87
C THR A 270 28.15 -3.98 2.56
N GLU A 271 28.56 -5.24 2.76
CA GLU A 271 29.90 -5.70 2.41
C GLU A 271 30.08 -5.70 0.89
N PRO A 272 31.24 -5.26 0.36
CA PRO A 272 31.47 -5.22 -1.09
C PRO A 272 31.27 -6.57 -1.80
N SER A 273 31.56 -7.69 -1.11
CA SER A 273 31.44 -9.05 -1.63
C SER A 273 29.99 -9.50 -1.88
N CYS A 274 29.03 -8.94 -1.16
CA CYS A 274 27.61 -9.31 -1.25
C CYS A 274 26.68 -8.08 -1.30
N HIS A 275 27.21 -6.97 -1.83
CA HIS A 275 26.53 -5.69 -1.88
C HIS A 275 25.22 -5.77 -2.66
N THR A 276 24.11 -5.62 -1.94
CA THR A 276 22.75 -5.73 -2.49
C THR A 276 21.97 -4.45 -2.21
N SER A 277 22.03 -3.51 -3.14
CA SER A 277 21.34 -2.23 -3.07
C SER A 277 19.84 -2.37 -3.37
N VAL A 278 19.01 -1.44 -2.87
CA VAL A 278 17.57 -1.46 -3.13
C VAL A 278 17.22 -1.42 -4.63
N ALA A 279 18.01 -0.75 -5.46
CA ALA A 279 17.81 -0.72 -6.91
C ALA A 279 18.00 -2.08 -7.61
N LYS A 280 18.85 -2.97 -7.03
CA LYS A 280 19.06 -4.34 -7.51
C LYS A 280 17.88 -5.25 -7.15
N ILE A 281 17.25 -5.00 -6.00
CA ILE A 281 16.06 -5.72 -5.54
C ILE A 281 14.84 -5.26 -6.36
N LEU A 282 14.59 -3.94 -6.41
CA LEU A 282 13.41 -3.34 -7.03
C LEU A 282 13.58 -3.18 -8.54
N THR A 283 13.40 -4.30 -9.23
CA THR A 283 13.34 -4.43 -10.69
C THR A 283 11.91 -4.56 -11.19
N GLU A 284 11.71 -4.52 -12.50
CA GLU A 284 10.41 -4.75 -13.15
C GLU A 284 9.79 -6.09 -12.70
N LYS A 285 10.62 -7.12 -12.54
CA LYS A 285 10.20 -8.45 -12.06
C LYS A 285 9.69 -8.39 -10.62
N ALA A 286 10.41 -7.68 -9.74
CA ALA A 286 9.98 -7.51 -8.35
C ALA A 286 8.65 -6.75 -8.26
N PHE A 287 8.48 -5.68 -9.04
CA PHE A 287 7.18 -4.99 -9.12
C PHE A 287 6.06 -5.87 -9.66
N VAL A 288 6.32 -6.70 -10.68
CA VAL A 288 5.34 -7.67 -11.18
C VAL A 288 5.00 -8.71 -10.12
N ASN A 289 5.97 -9.23 -9.36
CA ASN A 289 5.72 -10.11 -8.22
C ASN A 289 4.85 -9.41 -7.16
N GLY A 290 5.09 -8.13 -6.90
CA GLY A 290 4.22 -7.30 -6.04
C GLY A 290 2.78 -7.23 -6.54
N VAL A 291 2.57 -6.99 -7.83
CA VAL A 291 1.22 -6.99 -8.43
C VAL A 291 0.57 -8.37 -8.34
N VAL A 292 1.31 -9.46 -8.60
CA VAL A 292 0.80 -10.84 -8.45
C VAL A 292 0.39 -11.10 -7.00
N GLY A 293 1.21 -10.70 -6.02
CA GLY A 293 0.86 -10.77 -4.60
C GLY A 293 -0.43 -10.02 -4.30
N LEU A 294 -0.53 -8.76 -4.72
CA LEU A 294 -1.72 -7.92 -4.53
C LEU A 294 -2.99 -8.57 -5.08
N LEU A 295 -2.93 -9.12 -6.28
CA LEU A 295 -4.06 -9.78 -6.95
C LEU A 295 -4.44 -11.08 -6.24
N SER A 296 -3.44 -11.89 -5.88
CA SER A 296 -3.66 -13.20 -5.25
C SER A 296 -4.26 -13.11 -3.85
N THR A 297 -4.02 -12.02 -3.13
CA THR A 297 -4.58 -11.80 -1.80
C THR A 297 -5.85 -10.95 -1.81
N GLY A 298 -6.26 -10.43 -2.97
CA GLY A 298 -7.31 -9.43 -3.07
C GLY A 298 -6.99 -8.21 -2.22
N GLY A 299 -5.79 -7.65 -2.36
CA GLY A 299 -5.30 -6.49 -1.60
C GLY A 299 -5.92 -5.16 -2.01
N SER A 300 -5.51 -4.08 -1.34
CA SER A 300 -6.13 -2.77 -1.45
C SER A 300 -6.03 -2.14 -2.85
N THR A 301 -7.12 -1.52 -3.33
CA THR A 301 -7.08 -0.77 -4.60
C THR A 301 -6.21 0.48 -4.53
N ASN A 302 -5.85 0.99 -3.34
CA ASN A 302 -4.87 2.07 -3.20
C ASN A 302 -3.51 1.71 -3.83
N HIS A 303 -3.19 0.42 -3.94
CA HIS A 303 -1.96 -0.04 -4.59
C HIS A 303 -1.95 0.13 -6.10
N THR A 304 -3.11 0.36 -6.73
CA THR A 304 -3.17 0.83 -8.13
C THR A 304 -2.57 2.22 -8.31
N LEU A 305 -2.37 2.96 -7.21
CA LEU A 305 -1.68 4.25 -7.19
C LEU A 305 -0.25 4.09 -6.65
N HIS A 306 -0.13 3.39 -5.52
CA HIS A 306 1.15 3.28 -4.81
C HIS A 306 2.19 2.47 -5.58
N LEU A 307 1.82 1.34 -6.20
CA LEU A 307 2.77 0.57 -7.01
C LEU A 307 3.24 1.37 -8.23
N ILE A 308 2.35 2.14 -8.86
CA ILE A 308 2.69 3.01 -9.99
C ILE A 308 3.67 4.11 -9.55
N ALA A 309 3.42 4.77 -8.42
CA ALA A 309 4.32 5.80 -7.89
C ALA A 309 5.68 5.22 -7.45
N MET A 310 5.70 4.07 -6.77
CA MET A 310 6.93 3.39 -6.38
C MET A 310 7.73 2.91 -7.59
N ALA A 311 7.09 2.32 -8.60
CA ALA A 311 7.74 1.89 -9.83
C ALA A 311 8.34 3.08 -10.57
N ARG A 312 7.62 4.21 -10.65
CA ARG A 312 8.10 5.44 -11.28
C ARG A 312 9.38 5.96 -10.64
N ALA A 313 9.49 5.94 -9.31
CA ALA A 313 10.69 6.34 -8.58
C ALA A 313 11.92 5.47 -8.90
N ALA A 314 11.70 4.25 -9.41
CA ALA A 314 12.73 3.33 -9.88
C ALA A 314 12.97 3.40 -11.40
N GLY A 315 12.40 4.40 -12.09
CA GLY A 315 12.45 4.52 -13.56
C GLY A 315 11.56 3.51 -14.31
N ILE A 316 10.63 2.83 -13.62
CA ILE A 316 9.77 1.78 -14.17
C ILE A 316 8.36 2.33 -14.43
N GLN A 317 7.82 2.07 -15.61
CA GLN A 317 6.49 2.51 -16.03
C GLN A 317 5.50 1.36 -15.93
N LEU A 318 4.78 1.26 -14.80
CA LEU A 318 3.70 0.30 -14.58
C LEU A 318 2.34 0.98 -14.84
N THR A 319 1.40 0.29 -15.50
CA THR A 319 0.06 0.85 -15.80
C THR A 319 -1.06 -0.03 -15.26
N TRP A 320 -2.29 0.51 -15.19
CA TRP A 320 -3.47 -0.27 -14.84
C TRP A 320 -3.75 -1.41 -15.83
N GLN A 321 -3.40 -1.24 -17.11
CA GLN A 321 -3.52 -2.32 -18.09
C GLN A 321 -2.63 -3.52 -17.73
N ASP A 322 -1.42 -3.28 -17.23
CA ASP A 322 -0.56 -4.37 -16.78
C ASP A 322 -1.16 -5.11 -15.58
N MET A 323 -1.75 -4.38 -14.63
CA MET A 323 -2.43 -4.98 -13.48
C MET A 323 -3.68 -5.77 -13.89
N ALA A 324 -4.48 -5.24 -14.82
CA ALA A 324 -5.66 -5.92 -15.36
C ALA A 324 -5.27 -7.20 -16.11
N ASP A 325 -4.28 -7.13 -17.00
CA ASP A 325 -3.77 -8.27 -17.76
C ASP A 325 -3.19 -9.37 -16.85
N LEU A 326 -2.56 -8.99 -15.73
CA LEU A 326 -2.10 -9.94 -14.71
C LEU A 326 -3.28 -10.53 -13.94
N SER A 327 -4.31 -9.74 -13.62
CA SER A 327 -5.50 -10.22 -12.91
C SER A 327 -6.23 -11.34 -13.64
N GLU A 328 -6.14 -11.41 -14.97
CA GLU A 328 -6.75 -12.49 -15.77
C GLU A 328 -6.19 -13.89 -15.46
N VAL A 329 -4.93 -13.97 -15.01
CA VAL A 329 -4.21 -15.24 -14.84
C VAL A 329 -3.76 -15.50 -13.41
N VAL A 330 -3.78 -14.49 -12.54
CA VAL A 330 -3.45 -14.63 -11.13
C VAL A 330 -4.72 -15.00 -10.36
N PRO A 331 -4.80 -16.18 -9.74
CA PRO A 331 -5.97 -16.59 -8.98
C PRO A 331 -6.07 -15.88 -7.64
N LEU A 332 -7.29 -15.68 -7.14
CA LEU A 332 -7.54 -15.24 -5.77
C LEU A 332 -7.38 -16.42 -4.80
N LEU A 333 -6.36 -16.38 -3.95
CA LEU A 333 -6.02 -17.44 -3.01
C LEU A 333 -6.43 -17.14 -1.57
N CYS A 334 -6.74 -15.88 -1.23
CA CYS A 334 -7.01 -15.49 0.15
C CYS A 334 -8.39 -14.85 0.35
N HIS A 335 -9.07 -15.23 1.42
CA HIS A 335 -10.31 -14.64 1.92
C HIS A 335 -10.10 -14.05 3.31
N VAL A 336 -9.25 -13.02 3.39
CA VAL A 336 -9.05 -12.22 4.61
C VAL A 336 -10.01 -11.04 4.58
N TYR A 337 -10.62 -10.69 5.72
CA TYR A 337 -11.51 -9.53 5.85
C TYR A 337 -10.80 -8.28 5.29
N PRO A 338 -11.42 -7.57 4.32
CA PRO A 338 -12.85 -7.53 4.01
C PRO A 338 -13.40 -8.56 3.02
N ASN A 339 -12.56 -9.34 2.34
CA ASN A 339 -13.02 -10.33 1.35
C ASN A 339 -13.61 -11.61 2.00
N GLY A 340 -13.20 -11.89 3.25
CA GLY A 340 -13.74 -12.97 4.06
C GLY A 340 -13.98 -12.55 5.51
N THR A 341 -14.06 -13.53 6.41
CA THR A 341 -14.31 -13.30 7.84
C THR A 341 -13.05 -13.30 8.69
N ALA A 342 -12.01 -14.01 8.25
CA ALA A 342 -10.74 -14.16 8.95
C ALA A 342 -9.96 -12.84 8.99
N ASP A 343 -9.22 -12.61 10.07
CA ASP A 343 -8.29 -11.49 10.19
C ASP A 343 -6.87 -11.89 9.78
N ILE A 344 -5.93 -10.93 9.83
CA ILE A 344 -4.56 -11.15 9.40
C ILE A 344 -3.78 -12.15 10.27
N ASN A 345 -4.17 -12.30 11.55
CA ASN A 345 -3.54 -13.28 12.44
C ASN A 345 -4.01 -14.69 12.08
N HIS A 346 -5.29 -14.86 11.77
CA HIS A 346 -5.81 -16.13 11.28
C HIS A 346 -5.20 -16.49 9.91
N PHE A 347 -5.03 -15.52 9.00
CA PHE A 347 -4.27 -15.72 7.76
C PHE A 347 -2.85 -16.22 8.02
N ALA A 348 -2.12 -15.59 8.94
CA ALA A 348 -0.76 -16.01 9.30
C ALA A 348 -0.75 -17.45 9.87
N ALA A 349 -1.71 -17.79 10.74
CA ALA A 349 -1.83 -19.12 11.32
C ALA A 349 -2.23 -20.21 10.31
N ALA A 350 -3.04 -19.87 9.30
CA ALA A 350 -3.47 -20.81 8.26
C ALA A 350 -2.36 -21.14 7.24
N GLY A 351 -1.23 -20.44 7.26
CA GLY A 351 -0.08 -20.67 6.38
C GLY A 351 0.62 -19.37 5.94
N GLY A 352 -0.09 -18.25 6.00
CA GLY A 352 0.49 -16.91 5.86
C GLY A 352 1.17 -16.64 4.51
N MET A 353 2.17 -15.77 4.56
CA MET A 353 2.93 -15.36 3.38
C MET A 353 3.71 -16.50 2.77
N GLN A 354 4.28 -17.39 3.60
CA GLN A 354 5.20 -18.42 3.13
C GLN A 354 4.47 -19.46 2.28
N PHE A 355 3.28 -19.90 2.73
CA PHE A 355 2.39 -20.73 1.94
C PHE A 355 2.01 -20.03 0.62
N LEU A 356 1.58 -18.76 0.69
CA LEU A 356 1.22 -17.99 -0.50
C LEU A 356 2.38 -17.91 -1.53
N MET A 357 3.59 -17.59 -1.06
CA MET A 357 4.80 -17.51 -1.88
C MET A 357 5.07 -18.85 -2.57
N ARG A 358 4.98 -19.96 -1.83
CA ARG A 358 5.18 -21.30 -2.37
C ARG A 358 4.15 -21.66 -3.45
N GLU A 359 2.87 -21.38 -3.21
CA GLU A 359 1.80 -21.68 -4.16
C GLU A 359 1.94 -20.89 -5.45
N LEU A 360 2.18 -19.57 -5.36
CA LEU A 360 2.37 -18.72 -6.54
C LEU A 360 3.64 -19.08 -7.31
N ARG A 361 4.74 -19.41 -6.60
CA ARG A 361 5.98 -19.88 -7.21
C ARG A 361 5.78 -21.22 -7.93
N SER A 362 5.10 -22.17 -7.29
CA SER A 362 4.80 -23.50 -7.87
C SER A 362 3.88 -23.39 -9.09
N ALA A 363 2.92 -22.46 -9.06
CA ALA A 363 2.08 -22.10 -10.20
C ALA A 363 2.81 -21.29 -11.29
N ARG A 364 4.11 -21.01 -11.10
CA ARG A 364 4.96 -20.23 -12.01
C ARG A 364 4.43 -18.81 -12.23
N LEU A 365 3.74 -18.23 -11.25
CA LEU A 365 3.22 -16.87 -11.32
C LEU A 365 4.23 -15.82 -10.81
N LEU A 366 5.26 -16.26 -10.10
CA LEU A 366 6.35 -15.39 -9.62
C LEU A 366 7.62 -15.57 -10.45
N HIS A 367 8.31 -14.45 -10.67
CA HIS A 367 9.70 -14.45 -11.11
C HIS A 367 10.59 -14.86 -9.94
N ASP A 368 11.23 -16.02 -10.05
CA ASP A 368 12.14 -16.55 -9.03
C ASP A 368 13.58 -16.00 -9.19
N ASP A 369 13.92 -15.53 -10.39
CA ASP A 369 15.23 -14.97 -10.72
C ASP A 369 15.29 -13.46 -10.39
N VAL A 370 15.11 -13.17 -9.10
CA VAL A 370 15.13 -11.83 -8.50
C VAL A 370 16.12 -11.78 -7.33
N HIS A 371 16.58 -10.58 -7.01
CA HIS A 371 17.34 -10.31 -5.79
C HIS A 371 16.36 -10.00 -4.65
N THR A 372 16.78 -10.31 -3.43
CA THR A 372 16.06 -9.91 -2.21
C THR A 372 17.06 -9.34 -1.20
N VAL A 373 16.61 -8.96 0.00
CA VAL A 373 17.53 -8.61 1.10
C VAL A 373 18.46 -9.76 1.49
N LEU A 374 18.19 -10.99 1.04
CA LEU A 374 19.08 -12.15 1.21
C LEU A 374 20.13 -12.29 0.09
N GLY A 375 20.18 -11.35 -0.86
CA GLY A 375 21.07 -11.37 -2.04
C GLY A 375 20.47 -12.17 -3.20
N ASP A 376 21.30 -12.93 -3.90
CA ASP A 376 20.97 -13.67 -5.13
C ASP A 376 20.28 -15.02 -4.84
N SER A 377 19.45 -15.08 -3.79
CA SER A 377 18.81 -16.31 -3.32
C SER A 377 17.55 -16.70 -4.09
N GLY A 378 17.03 -15.82 -4.95
CA GLY A 378 15.67 -15.94 -5.47
C GLY A 378 14.63 -15.92 -4.35
N LEU A 379 13.45 -16.52 -4.61
CA LEU A 379 12.32 -16.52 -3.67
C LEU A 379 12.19 -17.82 -2.86
N ASP A 380 13.10 -18.78 -3.02
CA ASP A 380 13.07 -20.04 -2.27
C ASP A 380 13.07 -19.83 -0.74
N PRO A 381 13.90 -18.95 -0.16
CA PRO A 381 13.86 -18.68 1.28
C PRO A 381 12.54 -18.06 1.75
N TYR A 382 11.79 -17.41 0.85
CA TYR A 382 10.49 -16.79 1.16
C TYR A 382 9.35 -17.81 1.26
N CYS A 383 9.63 -19.08 0.96
CA CYS A 383 8.73 -20.22 1.16
C CYS A 383 8.97 -20.92 2.53
N GLN A 384 9.69 -20.28 3.45
CA GLN A 384 10.07 -20.84 4.75
C GLN A 384 9.62 -19.94 5.90
N ASP A 385 9.03 -20.55 6.93
CA ASP A 385 8.53 -19.89 8.13
C ASP A 385 9.66 -19.66 9.16
N PRO A 386 9.72 -18.46 9.79
CA PRO A 386 10.67 -18.17 10.84
C PRO A 386 10.22 -18.72 12.19
N PHE A 387 11.15 -19.35 12.91
CA PHE A 387 10.97 -19.83 14.28
C PHE A 387 12.12 -19.37 15.15
N LEU A 388 11.89 -19.25 16.46
CA LEU A 388 12.98 -19.13 17.41
C LEU A 388 13.81 -20.41 17.40
N LYS A 389 15.13 -20.27 17.50
CA LYS A 389 16.01 -21.42 17.76
C LYS A 389 15.70 -22.03 19.12
N GLU A 390 15.99 -23.31 19.28
CA GLU A 390 15.74 -24.06 20.52
C GLU A 390 16.50 -23.51 21.73
N ASP A 391 17.66 -22.87 21.49
CA ASP A 391 18.46 -22.19 22.52
C ASP A 391 17.97 -20.76 22.83
N GLY A 392 16.91 -20.30 22.15
CA GLY A 392 16.38 -18.94 22.25
C GLY A 392 17.24 -17.87 21.54
N ALA A 393 18.36 -18.24 20.91
CA ALA A 393 19.34 -17.30 20.36
C ALA A 393 19.21 -17.13 18.84
N GLY A 394 18.20 -16.37 18.43
CA GLY A 394 17.97 -15.96 17.04
C GLY A 394 16.92 -16.79 16.31
N VAL A 395 16.97 -16.73 14.97
CA VAL A 395 15.92 -17.28 14.11
C VAL A 395 16.45 -18.47 13.30
N VAL A 396 15.59 -19.47 13.10
CA VAL A 396 15.76 -20.55 12.12
C VAL A 396 14.56 -20.54 11.18
N TRP A 397 14.81 -20.72 9.88
CA TRP A 397 13.77 -20.85 8.87
C TRP A 397 13.54 -22.31 8.55
N LYS A 398 12.27 -22.72 8.52
CA LYS A 398 11.86 -24.10 8.21
C LYS A 398 10.85 -24.10 7.07
N PRO A 399 10.79 -25.14 6.22
CA PRO A 399 9.80 -25.21 5.15
C PRO A 399 8.37 -25.02 5.67
N THR A 400 7.60 -24.20 4.95
CA THR A 400 6.19 -23.95 5.29
C THR A 400 5.32 -25.19 5.01
N PRO A 401 4.26 -25.46 5.80
CA PRO A 401 3.43 -26.65 5.66
C PRO A 401 2.82 -26.80 4.25
N GLU A 402 2.90 -28.00 3.65
CA GLU A 402 2.41 -28.27 2.28
C GLU A 402 0.91 -28.00 2.12
N GLU A 403 0.13 -28.18 3.18
CA GLU A 403 -1.31 -27.96 3.19
C GLU A 403 -1.67 -26.66 3.94
N SER A 404 -2.76 -26.03 3.52
CA SER A 404 -3.34 -24.90 4.24
C SER A 404 -3.93 -25.37 5.56
N GLY A 405 -3.68 -24.62 6.64
CA GLY A 405 -4.31 -24.84 7.94
C GLY A 405 -5.81 -24.52 7.95
N ASP A 406 -6.29 -23.69 7.02
CA ASP A 406 -7.71 -23.39 6.82
C ASP A 406 -8.00 -22.94 5.38
N THR A 407 -8.60 -23.81 4.57
CA THR A 407 -8.96 -23.54 3.17
C THR A 407 -10.14 -22.58 3.00
N SER A 408 -10.79 -22.16 4.09
CA SER A 408 -11.72 -21.03 4.08
C SER A 408 -11.00 -19.67 4.13
N VAL A 409 -9.71 -19.65 4.48
CA VAL A 409 -8.88 -18.44 4.61
C VAL A 409 -7.85 -18.32 3.49
N ILE A 410 -7.07 -19.38 3.25
CA ILE A 410 -6.05 -19.43 2.20
C ILE A 410 -6.10 -20.78 1.50
N ARG A 411 -6.09 -20.78 0.16
CA ARG A 411 -6.19 -21.98 -0.66
C ARG A 411 -4.96 -22.22 -1.53
N PRO A 412 -4.68 -23.48 -1.89
CA PRO A 412 -3.64 -23.78 -2.88
C PRO A 412 -4.00 -23.22 -4.25
N ALA A 413 -2.99 -22.96 -5.09
CA ALA A 413 -3.20 -22.41 -6.43
C ALA A 413 -4.02 -23.33 -7.36
N SER A 414 -4.09 -24.63 -7.03
CA SER A 414 -4.89 -25.63 -7.75
C SER A 414 -6.39 -25.58 -7.46
N ASP A 415 -6.81 -24.98 -6.33
CA ASP A 415 -8.22 -24.84 -5.95
C ASP A 415 -8.48 -23.42 -5.41
N PRO A 416 -8.36 -22.38 -6.25
CA PRO A 416 -8.47 -21.00 -5.79
C PRO A 416 -9.93 -20.60 -5.49
N PHE A 417 -10.12 -19.50 -4.76
CA PHE A 417 -11.47 -18.93 -4.58
C PHE A 417 -12.04 -18.35 -5.88
N SER A 418 -11.16 -17.80 -6.73
CA SER A 418 -11.47 -17.37 -8.08
C SER A 418 -10.28 -17.59 -8.99
N GLY A 419 -10.53 -17.89 -10.28
CA GLY A 419 -9.49 -17.99 -11.30
C GLY A 419 -8.83 -16.65 -11.66
N HIS A 420 -9.33 -15.53 -11.14
CA HIS A 420 -8.81 -14.18 -11.38
C HIS A 420 -8.69 -13.37 -10.06
N GLY A 421 -7.78 -12.40 -10.03
CA GLY A 421 -7.45 -11.61 -8.82
C GLY A 421 -8.53 -10.58 -8.43
N GLY A 422 -9.49 -10.34 -9.32
CA GLY A 422 -10.66 -9.51 -9.04
C GLY A 422 -10.39 -8.01 -9.08
N LEU A 423 -9.26 -7.56 -9.65
CA LEU A 423 -9.06 -6.17 -10.04
C LEU A 423 -9.36 -6.06 -11.54
N GLN A 424 -10.23 -5.12 -11.90
CA GLN A 424 -10.61 -4.89 -13.30
C GLN A 424 -10.42 -3.42 -13.67
N LEU A 425 -10.03 -3.21 -14.92
CA LEU A 425 -10.03 -1.91 -15.58
C LEU A 425 -11.40 -1.72 -16.23
N LEU A 426 -12.00 -0.55 -16.01
CA LEU A 426 -13.25 -0.14 -16.67
C LEU A 426 -12.93 0.98 -17.67
N GLU A 427 -13.49 0.86 -18.87
CA GLU A 427 -13.34 1.84 -19.94
C GLU A 427 -14.69 2.16 -20.59
N GLY A 428 -14.82 3.40 -21.09
CA GLY A 428 -15.97 3.81 -21.88
C GLY A 428 -15.99 5.33 -22.07
N ASN A 429 -17.16 5.87 -22.43
CA ASN A 429 -17.30 7.32 -22.70
C ASN A 429 -17.11 8.21 -21.45
N LEU A 430 -17.04 7.63 -20.25
CA LEU A 430 -16.70 8.33 -19.01
C LEU A 430 -15.19 8.42 -18.74
N GLY A 431 -14.36 7.68 -19.48
CA GLY A 431 -12.90 7.61 -19.29
C GLY A 431 -12.44 6.24 -18.81
N ARG A 432 -11.39 6.21 -17.98
CA ARG A 432 -10.79 4.99 -17.42
C ARG A 432 -10.89 4.98 -15.90
N SER A 433 -11.15 3.83 -15.31
CA SER A 433 -11.17 3.65 -13.85
C SER A 433 -10.83 2.21 -13.45
N VAL A 434 -10.67 2.00 -12.15
CA VAL A 434 -10.47 0.66 -11.60
C VAL A 434 -11.62 0.26 -10.71
N ILE A 435 -11.94 -1.03 -10.69
CA ILE A 435 -12.91 -1.63 -9.79
C ILE A 435 -12.34 -2.91 -9.19
N LYS A 436 -12.72 -3.19 -7.95
CA LYS A 436 -12.41 -4.44 -7.28
C LYS A 436 -13.67 -5.25 -7.06
N VAL A 437 -13.70 -6.43 -7.65
CA VAL A 437 -14.86 -7.33 -7.68
C VAL A 437 -14.70 -8.56 -6.78
N SER A 438 -13.57 -8.70 -6.07
CA SER A 438 -13.28 -9.87 -5.24
C SER A 438 -14.31 -10.14 -4.12
N ALA A 439 -15.04 -9.11 -3.68
CA ALA A 439 -16.11 -9.22 -2.68
C ALA A 439 -17.51 -8.90 -3.25
N VAL A 440 -17.62 -8.66 -4.56
CA VAL A 440 -18.89 -8.32 -5.22
C VAL A 440 -19.52 -9.60 -5.73
N LYS A 441 -20.75 -9.88 -5.31
CA LYS A 441 -21.51 -11.05 -5.78
C LYS A 441 -21.83 -10.90 -7.27
N SER A 442 -21.91 -12.02 -8.00
CA SER A 442 -22.17 -12.04 -9.44
C SER A 442 -23.40 -11.24 -9.86
N GLU A 443 -24.48 -11.30 -9.08
CA GLU A 443 -25.72 -10.54 -9.33
C GLU A 443 -25.58 -9.00 -9.22
N HIS A 444 -24.46 -8.51 -8.67
CA HIS A 444 -24.14 -7.08 -8.52
C HIS A 444 -22.98 -6.63 -9.42
N LEU A 445 -22.42 -7.50 -10.26
CA LEU A 445 -21.31 -7.13 -11.16
C LEU A 445 -21.75 -6.20 -12.30
N LYS A 446 -23.07 -6.13 -12.56
CA LYS A 446 -23.68 -5.27 -13.57
C LYS A 446 -24.76 -4.41 -12.96
N VAL A 447 -24.58 -3.10 -13.03
CA VAL A 447 -25.56 -2.12 -12.58
C VAL A 447 -25.85 -1.16 -13.71
N LYS A 448 -27.14 -1.08 -14.08
CA LYS A 448 -27.65 -0.09 -15.01
C LYS A 448 -28.77 0.68 -14.34
N ALA A 449 -28.51 1.92 -13.97
CA ALA A 449 -29.41 2.70 -13.14
C ALA A 449 -29.19 4.22 -13.36
N PRO A 450 -30.20 5.06 -13.03
CA PRO A 450 -30.06 6.51 -13.14
C PRO A 450 -29.00 7.06 -12.18
N ALA A 451 -28.29 8.10 -12.62
CA ALA A 451 -27.27 8.78 -11.85
C ALA A 451 -27.86 9.64 -10.74
N ILE A 452 -27.28 9.54 -9.55
CA ILE A 452 -27.42 10.53 -8.47
C ILE A 452 -26.10 11.28 -8.38
N VAL A 453 -26.11 12.58 -8.70
CA VAL A 453 -24.87 13.37 -8.80
C VAL A 453 -24.61 14.10 -7.49
N LEU A 454 -23.40 13.91 -6.94
CA LEU A 454 -22.96 14.42 -5.65
C LEU A 454 -21.56 15.02 -5.78
N HIS A 455 -21.27 16.05 -4.99
CA HIS A 455 -19.92 16.65 -4.94
C HIS A 455 -19.25 16.43 -3.59
N ASN A 456 -19.97 15.91 -2.59
CA ASN A 456 -19.45 15.58 -1.27
C ASN A 456 -20.11 14.31 -0.73
N GLN A 457 -19.35 13.49 0.02
CA GLN A 457 -19.87 12.28 0.65
C GLN A 457 -20.99 12.53 1.66
N ASP A 458 -21.01 13.71 2.31
CA ASP A 458 -22.06 14.08 3.26
C ASP A 458 -23.42 14.30 2.59
N ASP A 459 -23.46 14.57 1.28
CA ASP A 459 -24.72 14.76 0.55
C ASP A 459 -25.47 13.44 0.35
N LEU A 460 -24.75 12.33 0.12
CA LEU A 460 -25.38 11.00 0.10
C LEU A 460 -26.03 10.69 1.44
N LEU A 461 -25.34 10.99 2.55
CA LEU A 461 -25.86 10.73 3.89
C LEU A 461 -27.12 11.54 4.20
N LYS A 462 -27.20 12.80 3.75
CA LYS A 462 -28.40 13.63 3.90
C LYS A 462 -29.58 13.01 3.15
N ARG A 463 -29.39 12.65 1.88
CA ARG A 463 -30.44 12.02 1.04
C ARG A 463 -30.88 10.66 1.60
N PHE A 464 -29.95 9.87 2.13
CA PHE A 464 -30.29 8.60 2.80
C PHE A 464 -31.18 8.80 4.02
N LYS A 465 -30.84 9.75 4.90
CA LYS A 465 -31.64 10.08 6.09
C LYS A 465 -33.01 10.65 5.75
N ALA A 466 -33.13 11.32 4.60
CA ALA A 466 -34.39 11.81 4.07
C ALA A 466 -35.26 10.72 3.41
N GLY A 467 -34.75 9.49 3.26
CA GLY A 467 -35.47 8.38 2.61
C GLY A 467 -35.51 8.46 1.08
N GLU A 468 -34.67 9.30 0.46
CA GLU A 468 -34.71 9.58 -0.99
C GLU A 468 -33.97 8.53 -1.85
N LEU A 469 -33.28 7.58 -1.21
CA LEU A 469 -32.38 6.62 -1.86
C LEU A 469 -32.94 5.20 -1.96
N GLU A 470 -34.21 4.97 -1.60
CA GLU A 470 -34.87 3.66 -1.72
C GLU A 470 -35.28 3.35 -3.17
N ARG A 471 -34.28 3.27 -4.06
CA ARG A 471 -34.41 3.01 -5.49
C ARG A 471 -33.08 2.51 -6.06
N ASP A 472 -33.11 2.03 -7.30
CA ASP A 472 -31.88 1.72 -8.05
C ASP A 472 -31.19 3.03 -8.49
N PHE A 473 -29.88 3.15 -8.30
CA PHE A 473 -29.10 4.30 -8.76
C PHE A 473 -27.60 4.02 -8.87
N VAL A 474 -26.91 4.88 -9.63
CA VAL A 474 -25.45 5.00 -9.59
C VAL A 474 -25.09 6.32 -8.91
N ALA A 475 -24.44 6.26 -7.74
CA ALA A 475 -23.92 7.46 -7.09
C ALA A 475 -22.69 7.95 -7.84
N VAL A 476 -22.76 9.14 -8.42
CA VAL A 476 -21.65 9.79 -9.09
C VAL A 476 -21.09 10.86 -8.17
N VAL A 477 -19.98 10.58 -7.51
CA VAL A 477 -19.33 11.50 -6.57
C VAL A 477 -18.10 12.10 -7.24
N ARG A 478 -18.22 13.35 -7.69
CA ARG A 478 -17.17 14.06 -8.45
C ARG A 478 -16.46 15.13 -7.63
N PHE A 479 -15.36 15.65 -8.16
CA PHE A 479 -14.45 16.61 -7.48
C PHE A 479 -13.82 16.02 -6.23
N GLN A 480 -13.52 14.72 -6.27
CA GLN A 480 -12.82 13.99 -5.21
C GLN A 480 -11.43 13.52 -5.68
N GLY A 481 -10.95 14.01 -6.82
CA GLY A 481 -9.66 13.66 -7.40
C GLY A 481 -8.44 14.27 -6.68
N PRO A 482 -7.22 13.90 -7.10
CA PRO A 482 -5.97 14.42 -6.54
C PRO A 482 -5.91 15.94 -6.55
N ARG A 483 -6.24 16.60 -7.67
CA ARG A 483 -6.17 18.06 -7.81
C ARG A 483 -7.37 18.77 -7.20
N ALA A 484 -8.52 18.11 -7.10
CA ALA A 484 -9.68 18.67 -6.44
C ALA A 484 -9.43 18.90 -4.94
N ASN A 485 -9.19 17.83 -4.19
CA ASN A 485 -9.11 17.90 -2.73
C ASN A 485 -8.12 16.88 -2.13
N GLY A 486 -7.10 16.45 -2.88
CA GLY A 486 -6.09 15.51 -2.39
C GLY A 486 -6.54 14.06 -2.33
N MET A 487 -7.63 13.73 -3.02
CA MET A 487 -8.16 12.38 -3.17
C MET A 487 -8.43 11.65 -1.84
N PRO A 488 -9.32 12.16 -0.99
CA PRO A 488 -9.64 11.55 0.29
C PRO A 488 -10.35 10.20 0.10
N GLU A 489 -10.19 9.29 1.06
CA GLU A 489 -10.97 8.06 1.10
C GLU A 489 -12.40 8.34 1.59
N LEU A 490 -13.39 8.07 0.75
CA LEU A 490 -14.82 8.38 0.98
C LEU A 490 -15.50 7.34 1.88
N HIS A 491 -14.94 7.12 3.07
CA HIS A 491 -15.35 6.04 3.98
C HIS A 491 -16.82 6.08 4.41
N LYS A 492 -17.46 7.26 4.44
CA LYS A 492 -18.85 7.39 4.90
C LYS A 492 -19.89 6.76 3.95
N LEU A 493 -19.52 6.48 2.70
CA LEU A 493 -20.46 5.99 1.69
C LEU A 493 -20.80 4.50 1.84
N THR A 494 -19.81 3.68 2.22
CA THR A 494 -19.91 2.21 2.16
C THR A 494 -21.04 1.64 3.01
N PRO A 495 -21.25 2.05 4.29
CA PRO A 495 -22.31 1.47 5.12
C PRO A 495 -23.70 1.73 4.53
N THR A 496 -23.95 2.97 4.08
CA THR A 496 -25.23 3.39 3.51
C THR A 496 -25.54 2.65 2.21
N LEU A 497 -24.60 2.61 1.27
CA LEU A 497 -24.77 1.86 0.02
C LEU A 497 -24.97 0.36 0.29
N GLY A 498 -24.22 -0.19 1.26
CA GLY A 498 -24.37 -1.59 1.65
C GLY A 498 -25.75 -1.93 2.21
N VAL A 499 -26.36 -1.04 3.01
CA VAL A 499 -27.73 -1.21 3.51
C VAL A 499 -28.75 -1.17 2.37
N LEU A 500 -28.59 -0.28 1.40
CA LEU A 500 -29.49 -0.19 0.25
C LEU A 500 -29.42 -1.44 -0.63
N GLN A 501 -28.21 -1.98 -0.85
CA GLN A 501 -28.04 -3.25 -1.56
C GLN A 501 -28.66 -4.43 -0.79
N ASP A 502 -28.53 -4.47 0.55
CA ASP A 502 -29.19 -5.50 1.38
C ASP A 502 -30.72 -5.44 1.31
N ARG A 503 -31.29 -4.26 1.03
CA ARG A 503 -32.73 -4.06 0.78
C ARG A 503 -33.16 -4.49 -0.63
N GLY A 504 -32.23 -4.94 -1.47
CA GLY A 504 -32.50 -5.45 -2.81
C GLY A 504 -32.39 -4.42 -3.94
N PHE A 505 -31.97 -3.18 -3.63
CA PHE A 505 -31.74 -2.16 -4.65
C PHE A 505 -30.43 -2.40 -5.40
N LYS A 506 -30.41 -2.11 -6.70
CA LYS A 506 -29.21 -2.11 -7.52
C LYS A 506 -28.50 -0.77 -7.38
N VAL A 507 -27.45 -0.76 -6.57
CA VAL A 507 -26.66 0.44 -6.28
C VAL A 507 -25.21 0.26 -6.73
N ALA A 508 -24.63 1.33 -7.28
CA ALA A 508 -23.22 1.39 -7.61
C ALA A 508 -22.63 2.76 -7.27
N LEU A 509 -21.30 2.84 -7.24
CA LEU A 509 -20.54 4.09 -7.03
C LEU A 509 -19.62 4.35 -8.23
N VAL A 510 -19.57 5.59 -8.69
CA VAL A 510 -18.58 6.11 -9.65
C VAL A 510 -17.96 7.37 -9.06
N THR A 511 -16.64 7.43 -8.94
CA THR A 511 -15.95 8.60 -8.39
C THR A 511 -14.56 8.81 -8.98
N ASP A 512 -14.18 10.07 -9.15
CA ASP A 512 -12.81 10.50 -9.44
C ASP A 512 -11.89 10.46 -8.20
N GLY A 513 -12.47 10.23 -7.03
CA GLY A 513 -11.76 9.92 -5.80
C GLY A 513 -11.57 8.43 -5.56
N ARG A 514 -11.53 8.05 -4.28
CA ARG A 514 -11.26 6.66 -3.87
C ARG A 514 -12.05 6.24 -2.63
N MET A 515 -12.09 4.93 -2.43
CA MET A 515 -12.64 4.28 -1.24
C MET A 515 -11.52 3.79 -0.32
N SER A 516 -11.84 3.26 0.86
CA SER A 516 -10.86 2.91 1.90
C SER A 516 -9.97 1.69 1.60
N GLY A 517 -9.76 1.36 0.33
CA GLY A 517 -8.97 0.22 -0.15
C GLY A 517 -9.60 -1.16 0.10
N ALA A 518 -10.42 -1.26 1.15
CA ALA A 518 -11.20 -2.43 1.51
C ALA A 518 -12.30 -2.68 0.47
N SER A 519 -12.42 -3.93 0.00
CA SER A 519 -13.48 -4.35 -0.90
C SER A 519 -14.83 -4.22 -0.21
N GLY A 520 -15.77 -3.54 -0.86
CA GLY A 520 -17.17 -3.59 -0.48
C GLY A 520 -17.90 -4.64 -1.31
N LYS A 521 -19.09 -5.03 -0.83
CA LYS A 521 -20.06 -5.81 -1.62
C LYS A 521 -20.74 -4.99 -2.73
N VAL A 522 -20.58 -3.67 -2.70
CA VAL A 522 -21.16 -2.71 -3.65
C VAL A 522 -20.15 -2.45 -4.77
N PRO A 523 -20.52 -2.57 -6.05
CA PRO A 523 -19.64 -2.23 -7.17
C PRO A 523 -19.27 -0.75 -7.14
N ALA A 524 -17.97 -0.47 -7.18
CA ALA A 524 -17.43 0.89 -7.09
C ALA A 524 -16.33 1.12 -8.12
N ALA A 525 -16.64 1.88 -9.17
CA ALA A 525 -15.66 2.44 -10.09
C ALA A 525 -14.99 3.65 -9.43
N ILE A 526 -13.71 3.52 -9.13
CA ILE A 526 -12.92 4.54 -8.43
C ILE A 526 -11.76 5.00 -9.30
N HIS A 527 -11.13 6.12 -8.93
CA HIS A 527 -10.00 6.69 -9.65
C HIS A 527 -10.35 7.12 -11.08
N MET A 528 -11.61 7.51 -11.33
CA MET A 528 -12.03 8.01 -12.65
C MET A 528 -11.03 9.04 -13.18
N SER A 529 -10.44 8.73 -14.33
CA SER A 529 -9.39 9.51 -14.97
C SER A 529 -9.78 9.81 -16.43
N PRO A 530 -9.72 11.08 -16.88
CA PRO A 530 -9.38 12.29 -16.11
C PRO A 530 -10.40 12.63 -15.01
N GLU A 531 -9.96 13.33 -13.95
CA GLU A 531 -10.85 13.77 -12.86
C GLU A 531 -11.78 14.93 -13.29
N ALA A 532 -12.83 15.21 -12.52
CA ALA A 532 -13.80 16.25 -12.87
C ALA A 532 -13.18 17.64 -12.98
N LEU A 533 -12.24 17.99 -12.10
CA LEU A 533 -11.59 19.30 -12.09
C LEU A 533 -10.74 19.54 -13.36
N GLU A 534 -10.21 18.48 -13.95
CA GLU A 534 -9.44 18.53 -15.20
C GLU A 534 -10.33 18.47 -16.46
N GLY A 535 -11.66 18.57 -16.29
CA GLY A 535 -12.60 18.50 -17.40
C GLY A 535 -12.91 17.07 -17.87
N GLY A 536 -12.64 16.06 -17.03
CA GLY A 536 -13.01 14.68 -17.31
C GLY A 536 -14.52 14.51 -17.51
N ALA A 537 -14.90 13.51 -18.31
CA ALA A 537 -16.29 13.29 -18.73
C ALA A 537 -17.27 13.11 -17.54
N ILE A 538 -16.81 12.63 -16.38
CA ILE A 538 -17.59 12.57 -15.14
C ILE A 538 -18.19 13.94 -14.73
N ALA A 539 -17.55 15.06 -15.10
CA ALA A 539 -18.06 16.41 -14.84
C ALA A 539 -19.31 16.77 -15.66
N LYS A 540 -19.58 16.07 -16.76
CA LYS A 540 -20.73 16.32 -17.67
C LYS A 540 -21.96 15.46 -17.35
N VAL A 541 -21.84 14.53 -16.39
CA VAL A 541 -22.97 13.71 -15.93
C VAL A 541 -23.97 14.59 -15.18
N HIS A 542 -25.25 14.42 -15.52
CA HIS A 542 -26.40 15.07 -14.91
C HIS A 542 -27.22 14.07 -14.08
N GLU A 543 -27.96 14.58 -13.09
CA GLU A 543 -28.89 13.76 -12.31
C GLU A 543 -29.92 13.11 -13.25
N GLY A 544 -30.14 11.80 -13.08
CA GLY A 544 -31.07 11.01 -13.88
C GLY A 544 -30.47 10.38 -15.15
N ASP A 545 -29.27 10.75 -15.58
CA ASP A 545 -28.61 10.09 -16.71
C ASP A 545 -28.45 8.59 -16.42
N MET A 546 -28.81 7.73 -17.38
CA MET A 546 -28.65 6.30 -17.19
C MET A 546 -27.17 5.92 -17.31
N ILE A 547 -26.60 5.28 -16.29
CA ILE A 547 -25.21 4.79 -16.31
C ILE A 547 -25.23 3.27 -16.34
N GLU A 548 -24.37 2.70 -17.19
CA GLU A 548 -24.07 1.27 -17.22
C GLU A 548 -22.64 1.04 -16.70
N LEU A 549 -22.55 0.30 -15.60
CA LEU A 549 -21.33 -0.25 -15.04
C LEU A 549 -21.40 -1.78 -15.20
N ASP A 550 -20.62 -2.32 -16.13
CA ASP A 550 -20.47 -3.76 -16.33
C ASP A 550 -19.02 -4.15 -16.02
N SER A 551 -18.81 -4.70 -14.83
CA SER A 551 -17.48 -5.13 -14.39
C SER A 551 -16.98 -6.35 -15.17
N GLU A 552 -17.88 -7.25 -15.58
CA GLU A 552 -17.50 -8.43 -16.35
C GLU A 552 -16.97 -8.07 -17.73
N ALA A 553 -17.60 -7.09 -18.39
CA ALA A 553 -17.20 -6.60 -19.70
C ALA A 553 -16.10 -5.53 -19.65
N GLY A 554 -15.79 -4.99 -18.47
CA GLY A 554 -14.86 -3.86 -18.33
C GLY A 554 -15.43 -2.54 -18.87
N VAL A 555 -16.76 -2.36 -18.83
CA VAL A 555 -17.44 -1.21 -19.45
C VAL A 555 -17.97 -0.24 -18.39
N LEU A 556 -17.71 1.04 -18.60
CA LEU A 556 -18.33 2.12 -17.83
C LEU A 556 -18.77 3.25 -18.77
N GLN A 557 -20.08 3.40 -18.94
CA GLN A 557 -20.63 4.38 -19.87
C GLN A 557 -21.90 5.08 -19.37
N VAL A 558 -22.04 6.34 -19.77
CA VAL A 558 -23.28 7.10 -19.64
C VAL A 558 -24.09 6.98 -20.94
N MET A 559 -25.36 6.61 -20.81
CA MET A 559 -26.26 6.29 -21.92
C MET A 559 -27.00 7.56 -22.38
N VAL A 560 -26.23 8.55 -22.81
CA VAL A 560 -26.70 9.79 -23.41
C VAL A 560 -26.18 9.83 -24.84
N ASP A 561 -26.95 10.42 -25.76
CA ASP A 561 -26.48 10.63 -27.13
C ASP A 561 -25.12 11.35 -27.13
N GLU A 562 -24.19 10.89 -27.97
CA GLU A 562 -22.82 11.39 -27.95
C GLU A 562 -22.74 12.89 -28.28
N ALA A 563 -23.55 13.39 -29.21
CA ALA A 563 -23.56 14.80 -29.55
C ALA A 563 -24.15 15.63 -28.41
N GLU A 564 -25.23 15.16 -27.78
CA GLU A 564 -25.79 15.80 -26.58
C GLU A 564 -24.76 15.83 -25.45
N PHE A 565 -24.14 14.71 -25.12
CA PHE A 565 -23.20 14.59 -24.00
C PHE A 565 -21.96 15.45 -24.23
N ASN A 566 -21.41 15.44 -25.45
CA ASN A 566 -20.23 16.25 -25.78
C ASN A 566 -20.52 17.75 -25.71
N ALA A 567 -21.74 18.19 -26.05
CA ALA A 567 -22.16 19.58 -26.00
C ALA A 567 -22.40 20.10 -24.56
N ARG A 568 -22.45 19.23 -23.55
CA ARG A 568 -22.62 19.66 -22.15
C ARG A 568 -21.37 20.36 -21.63
N GLU A 569 -21.60 21.48 -20.97
CA GLU A 569 -20.57 22.17 -20.20
C GLU A 569 -20.19 21.33 -18.96
N PRO A 570 -18.90 21.09 -18.71
CA PRO A 570 -18.46 20.46 -17.47
C PRO A 570 -18.93 21.26 -16.25
N ALA A 571 -19.43 20.57 -15.24
CA ALA A 571 -19.78 21.21 -13.99
C ALA A 571 -18.57 21.87 -13.33
N GLN A 572 -18.83 22.93 -12.58
CA GLN A 572 -17.85 23.60 -11.74
C GLN A 572 -18.19 23.38 -10.25
N CYS A 573 -17.17 23.40 -9.39
CA CYS A 573 -17.31 23.25 -7.95
C CYS A 573 -16.42 24.28 -7.26
N ASP A 574 -16.95 24.94 -6.22
CA ASP A 574 -16.15 25.80 -5.36
C ASP A 574 -15.35 24.94 -4.37
N LEU A 575 -14.03 24.90 -4.57
CA LEU A 575 -13.09 24.12 -3.75
C LEU A 575 -12.40 24.97 -2.67
N THR A 576 -12.88 26.19 -2.41
CA THR A 576 -12.28 27.12 -1.43
C THR A 576 -12.20 26.50 -0.03
N GLU A 577 -13.21 25.72 0.38
CA GLU A 577 -13.21 25.03 1.68
C GLU A 577 -12.16 23.92 1.76
N SER A 578 -11.85 23.25 0.66
CA SER A 578 -10.78 22.24 0.58
C SER A 578 -9.38 22.86 0.47
N ALA A 579 -9.28 24.18 0.28
CA ALA A 579 -8.00 24.88 0.17
C ALA A 579 -7.37 25.32 1.50
N ARG A 580 -8.13 25.37 2.61
CA ARG A 580 -7.66 25.96 3.87
C ARG A 580 -8.07 25.16 5.11
N GLY A 581 -7.30 25.27 6.18
CA GLY A 581 -7.62 24.67 7.48
C GLY A 581 -7.05 23.27 7.62
N THR A 582 -6.70 22.90 8.85
CA THR A 582 -5.99 21.64 9.16
C THR A 582 -4.65 21.51 8.41
N GLY A 583 -4.02 22.64 8.02
CA GLY A 583 -2.75 22.68 7.29
C GLY A 583 -2.88 22.53 5.77
N ARG A 584 -4.09 22.42 5.20
CA ARG A 584 -4.33 22.22 3.76
C ARG A 584 -3.69 23.31 2.88
N GLU A 585 -3.57 24.53 3.39
CA GLU A 585 -2.91 25.65 2.72
C GLU A 585 -1.43 25.37 2.39
N LEU A 586 -0.74 24.55 3.17
CA LEU A 586 0.66 24.16 2.91
C LEU A 586 0.80 23.20 1.73
N PHE A 587 -0.30 22.56 1.32
CA PHE A 587 -0.34 21.54 0.26
C PHE A 587 -0.91 22.08 -1.06
N ALA A 588 -1.16 23.39 -1.17
CA ALA A 588 -1.72 24.00 -2.38
C ALA A 588 -0.87 23.69 -3.62
N ASN A 589 0.46 23.77 -3.51
CA ASN A 589 1.37 23.46 -4.62
C ASN A 589 1.35 21.97 -4.99
N MET A 590 1.38 21.07 -3.99
CA MET A 590 1.30 19.63 -4.23
C MET A 590 0.00 19.27 -4.95
N ARG A 591 -1.11 19.88 -4.54
CA ARG A 591 -2.41 19.69 -5.18
C ARG A 591 -2.43 20.20 -6.61
N ALA A 592 -1.86 21.37 -6.87
CA ALA A 592 -1.83 21.96 -8.22
C ALA A 592 -1.03 21.11 -9.22
N ILE A 593 0.04 20.43 -8.76
CA ILE A 593 0.94 19.66 -9.64
C ILE A 593 0.71 18.15 -9.58
N ALA A 594 -0.19 17.66 -8.72
CA ALA A 594 -0.45 16.23 -8.59
C ALA A 594 -0.81 15.62 -9.96
N SER A 595 -0.22 14.48 -10.29
CA SER A 595 -0.63 13.72 -11.46
C SER A 595 -2.04 13.13 -11.29
N GLY A 596 -2.64 12.71 -12.39
CA GLY A 596 -3.89 11.94 -12.35
C GLY A 596 -3.71 10.58 -11.67
N ALA A 597 -4.83 9.94 -11.30
CA ALA A 597 -4.80 8.68 -10.57
C ALA A 597 -4.13 7.53 -11.35
N GLU A 598 -4.31 7.47 -12.67
CA GLU A 598 -3.62 6.48 -13.53
C GLU A 598 -2.09 6.63 -13.52
N SER A 599 -1.61 7.84 -13.22
CA SER A 599 -0.20 8.15 -13.02
C SER A 599 0.18 8.19 -11.54
N GLY A 600 -0.49 7.41 -10.70
CA GLY A 600 -0.12 7.23 -9.28
C GLY A 600 -0.45 8.40 -8.35
N ALA A 601 -1.14 9.44 -8.84
CA ALA A 601 -1.56 10.60 -8.06
C ALA A 601 -0.44 11.16 -7.16
N SER A 602 0.67 11.54 -7.79
CA SER A 602 1.92 11.93 -7.12
C SER A 602 2.52 13.19 -7.75
N ILE A 603 3.36 13.86 -6.98
CA ILE A 603 4.19 14.98 -7.47
C ILE A 603 5.44 14.53 -8.23
N LEU A 604 5.65 13.22 -8.41
CA LEU A 604 6.81 12.64 -9.09
C LEU A 604 6.77 12.71 -10.62
N TYR A 605 5.68 13.20 -11.22
CA TYR A 605 5.39 13.09 -12.65
C TYR A 605 5.65 14.37 -13.43
#